data_AF-A0A6S6UA08-F1
#
_entry.id   AF-A0A6S6UA08-F1
#
_cell.length_a   1.000
_cell.length_b   1.000
_cell.length_c   1.000
_cell.angle_alpha   90.00
_cell.angle_beta   90.00
_cell.angle_gamma   90.00
#
_symmetry.space_group_name_H-M   'P 1'
#
loop_
_entity.id
_entity.type
_entity.pdbx_description
1 polymer ?
#
loop_
_entity_poly.entity_id
_entity_poly.type
_entity_poly.pdbx_seq_one_letter_code
_entity_poly.pdbx_strand_id
1 'polypeptide(L)'
;MKQRLQHSRLEQAIQKNQSLAELLEMPCELLRNYCVRDYIGSPALKKDHSVDNTHAKGFFEDQGAWRKTLPLDIDAGLSLAVFATFFAVEMEAGTDQAEFLVLTPKRSPDQEGGMYVGLMRSHNTDELCQRLTDDPAVLKQMAAEVSALVEWLRMPVADQPSVSESWFERLFKGQSS
;
A
#
# COMPACT_ATOMS: atom_id res chain seq x y z
N MET A 1 14.51 10.35 15.09
CA MET A 1 14.58 9.07 14.35
C MET A 1 13.22 8.39 14.46
N LYS A 2 12.43 8.34 13.38
CA LYS A 2 11.19 7.54 13.36
C LYS A 2 11.57 6.05 13.25
N GLN A 3 10.83 5.19 13.94
CA GLN A 3 11.09 3.74 13.99
C GLN A 3 10.84 3.09 12.61
N ARG A 4 11.76 2.21 12.20
CA ARG A 4 11.57 1.34 11.02
C ARG A 4 10.35 0.43 11.22
N LEU A 5 9.68 0.06 10.12
CA LEU A 5 8.63 -0.96 10.18
C LEU A 5 9.18 -2.29 10.68
N GLN A 6 8.38 -3.04 11.42
CA GLN A 6 8.74 -4.35 11.95
C GLN A 6 8.49 -5.40 10.89
N HIS A 7 9.57 -6.00 10.40
CA HIS A 7 9.55 -6.95 9.29
C HIS A 7 8.58 -8.12 9.51
N SER A 8 8.49 -8.61 10.76
CA SER A 8 7.60 -9.72 11.12
C SER A 8 6.10 -9.37 11.06
N ARG A 9 5.68 -8.15 11.45
CA ARG A 9 4.27 -7.71 11.27
C ARG A 9 3.92 -7.53 9.82
N LEU A 10 4.85 -6.95 9.07
CA LEU A 10 4.69 -6.71 7.66
C LEU A 10 4.56 -8.02 6.88
N GLU A 11 5.41 -9.00 7.16
CA GLU A 11 5.29 -10.34 6.59
C GLU A 11 4.00 -11.02 6.98
N GLN A 12 3.58 -10.93 8.25
CA GLN A 12 2.28 -11.48 8.67
C GLN A 12 1.12 -10.84 7.89
N ALA A 13 1.13 -9.50 7.73
CA ALA A 13 0.10 -8.79 6.98
C ALA A 13 0.06 -9.21 5.50
N ILE A 14 1.23 -9.32 4.86
CA ILE A 14 1.37 -9.70 3.45
C ILE A 14 0.99 -11.18 3.24
N GLN A 15 1.54 -12.09 4.05
CA GLN A 15 1.36 -13.54 3.87
C GLN A 15 -0.06 -13.99 4.17
N LYS A 16 -0.68 -13.44 5.22
CA LYS A 16 -2.04 -13.83 5.60
C LYS A 16 -3.11 -13.20 4.69
N ASN A 17 -2.74 -12.19 3.90
CA ASN A 17 -3.66 -11.48 3.00
C ASN A 17 -4.96 -11.06 3.71
N GLN A 18 -4.83 -10.70 5.00
CA GLN A 18 -5.93 -10.28 5.85
C GLN A 18 -6.39 -8.90 5.43
N SER A 19 -7.69 -8.64 5.61
CA SER A 19 -8.20 -7.30 5.41
C SER A 19 -7.69 -6.37 6.51
N LEU A 20 -7.60 -5.07 6.26
CA LEU A 20 -7.11 -4.13 7.27
C LEU A 20 -8.02 -4.08 8.50
N ALA A 21 -9.33 -4.29 8.34
CA ALA A 21 -10.24 -4.44 9.47
C ALA A 21 -9.92 -5.67 10.34
N GLU A 22 -9.54 -6.79 9.70
CA GLU A 22 -9.12 -8.01 10.43
C GLU A 22 -7.75 -7.83 11.09
N LEU A 23 -6.83 -7.14 10.42
CA LEU A 23 -5.43 -6.98 10.86
C LEU A 23 -5.30 -6.02 12.04
N LEU A 24 -6.01 -4.89 11.98
CA LEU A 24 -5.89 -3.81 12.96
C LEU A 24 -6.83 -4.00 14.14
N GLU A 25 -7.81 -4.91 14.06
CA GLU A 25 -8.92 -5.03 15.02
C GLU A 25 -9.61 -3.66 15.27
N MET A 26 -9.56 -2.78 14.28
CA MET A 26 -10.05 -1.40 14.34
C MET A 26 -11.17 -1.17 13.31
N PRO A 27 -12.08 -0.22 13.59
CA PRO A 27 -13.06 0.21 12.61
C PRO A 27 -12.37 1.03 11.50
N CYS A 28 -11.84 0.35 10.49
CA CYS A 28 -11.38 0.96 9.25
C CYS A 28 -12.53 0.95 8.24
N GLU A 29 -13.29 2.03 8.08
CA GLU A 29 -14.45 2.02 7.20
C GLU A 29 -14.07 2.18 5.73
N LEU A 30 -13.02 2.96 5.44
CA LEU A 30 -12.55 3.19 4.07
C LEU A 30 -11.70 2.02 3.59
N LEU A 31 -10.79 1.56 4.44
CA LEU A 31 -9.82 0.53 4.11
C LEU A 31 -10.21 -0.87 4.60
N ARG A 32 -11.40 -1.09 5.18
CA ARG A 32 -11.86 -2.41 5.71
C ARG A 32 -11.59 -3.58 4.80
N ASN A 33 -11.78 -3.38 3.49
CA ASN A 33 -11.69 -4.41 2.47
C ASN A 33 -10.39 -4.32 1.69
N TYR A 34 -9.42 -3.51 2.10
CA TYR A 34 -8.07 -3.50 1.54
C TYR A 34 -7.18 -4.44 2.34
N CYS A 35 -6.08 -4.88 1.74
CA CYS A 35 -5.03 -5.65 2.40
C CYS A 35 -3.66 -5.04 2.08
N VAL A 36 -2.71 -5.22 2.99
CA VAL A 36 -1.30 -4.96 2.71
C VAL A 36 -0.81 -6.02 1.74
N ARG A 37 -0.33 -5.58 0.58
CA ARG A 37 0.06 -6.47 -0.49
C ARG A 37 1.56 -6.58 -0.65
N ASP A 38 2.25 -5.47 -0.44
CA ASP A 38 3.69 -5.42 -0.53
C ASP A 38 4.26 -4.25 0.26
N TYR A 39 5.56 -4.27 0.45
CA TYR A 39 6.33 -3.16 0.99
C TYR A 39 7.70 -3.07 0.34
N ILE A 40 8.01 -1.86 -0.11
CA ILE A 40 9.26 -1.52 -0.77
C ILE A 40 10.03 -0.60 0.18
N GLY A 41 11.05 -1.16 0.82
CA GLY A 41 11.93 -0.42 1.71
C GLY A 41 13.02 0.36 0.98
N SER A 42 13.58 1.35 1.66
CA SER A 42 14.58 2.26 1.13
C SER A 42 15.83 1.63 0.46
N PRO A 43 16.38 0.48 0.94
CA PRO A 43 17.49 -0.18 0.25
C PRO A 43 17.15 -0.73 -1.14
N ALA A 44 15.89 -1.06 -1.40
CA ALA A 44 15.44 -1.54 -2.71
C ALA A 44 15.38 -0.39 -3.73
N LEU A 45 15.01 0.81 -3.28
CA LEU A 45 15.00 2.03 -4.09
C LEU A 45 16.41 2.48 -4.47
N LYS A 46 17.40 2.26 -3.59
CA LYS A 46 18.81 2.65 -3.84
C LYS A 46 19.52 1.82 -4.92
N LYS A 47 18.95 0.70 -5.38
CA LYS A 47 19.50 -0.06 -6.53
C LYS A 47 19.22 0.62 -7.86
N ASP A 48 18.22 1.51 -7.90
CA ASP A 48 17.81 2.21 -9.10
C ASP A 48 17.93 3.73 -8.84
N HIS A 49 19.08 4.29 -9.21
CA HIS A 49 19.56 5.61 -8.80
C HIS A 49 18.81 6.82 -9.40
N SER A 50 17.60 6.65 -9.93
CA SER A 50 16.82 7.78 -10.44
C SER A 50 16.18 8.54 -9.28
N VAL A 51 16.30 9.88 -9.30
CA VAL A 51 15.59 10.75 -8.35
C VAL A 51 14.07 10.58 -8.47
N ASP A 52 13.60 10.13 -9.63
CA ASP A 52 12.19 9.85 -9.92
C ASP A 52 11.61 8.74 -9.03
N ASN A 53 12.43 7.82 -8.53
CA ASN A 53 12.03 6.72 -7.65
C ASN A 53 11.85 7.13 -6.17
N THR A 54 12.03 8.41 -5.83
CA THR A 54 11.73 8.96 -4.49
C THR A 54 10.22 9.19 -4.25
N HIS A 55 9.42 9.05 -5.31
CA HIS A 55 7.97 9.11 -5.28
C HIS A 55 7.36 7.83 -5.84
N ALA A 56 6.22 7.41 -5.28
CA ALA A 56 5.54 6.23 -5.77
C ALA A 56 5.09 6.41 -7.23
N LYS A 57 4.78 7.64 -7.66
CA LYS A 57 4.50 7.90 -9.08
C LYS A 57 5.62 7.35 -9.98
N GLY A 58 6.86 7.79 -9.80
CA GLY A 58 7.96 7.37 -10.67
C GLY A 58 8.28 5.88 -10.52
N PHE A 59 8.22 5.36 -9.28
CA PHE A 59 8.54 3.96 -9.02
C PHE A 59 7.50 2.97 -9.60
N PHE A 60 6.22 3.32 -9.58
CA PHE A 60 5.11 2.45 -10.00
C PHE A 60 4.46 2.86 -11.33
N GLU A 61 5.00 3.86 -12.05
CA GLU A 61 4.36 4.44 -13.25
C GLU A 61 4.03 3.38 -14.30
N ASP A 62 4.95 2.44 -14.51
CA ASP A 62 4.79 1.34 -15.48
C ASP A 62 3.83 0.24 -15.01
N GLN A 63 3.39 0.27 -13.76
CA GLN A 63 2.81 -0.89 -13.05
C GLN A 63 1.34 -0.70 -12.70
N GLY A 64 0.94 0.53 -12.40
CA GLY A 64 -0.44 0.91 -12.23
C GLY A 64 -0.65 2.16 -13.03
N ALA A 65 -1.68 2.23 -13.87
CA ALA A 65 -2.00 3.49 -14.54
C ALA A 65 -2.20 4.59 -13.49
N TRP A 66 -1.23 5.51 -13.39
CA TRP A 66 -1.19 6.54 -12.36
C TRP A 66 -2.39 7.47 -12.50
N ARG A 67 -2.97 7.86 -11.36
CA ARG A 67 -4.10 8.78 -11.31
C ARG A 67 -3.72 10.11 -10.67
N LYS A 68 -3.23 10.06 -9.43
CA LYS A 68 -2.92 11.25 -8.62
C LYS A 68 -2.15 10.91 -7.36
N THR A 69 -1.60 11.94 -6.72
CA THR A 69 -1.04 11.87 -5.36
C THR A 69 -1.85 12.78 -4.44
N LEU A 70 -2.12 12.31 -3.23
CA LEU A 70 -2.85 13.03 -2.19
C LEU A 70 -1.95 13.17 -0.95
N PRO A 71 -1.75 14.39 -0.41
CA PRO A 71 -1.10 14.53 0.88
C PRO A 71 -2.04 13.99 1.97
N LEU A 72 -1.58 13.01 2.76
CA LEU A 72 -2.35 12.46 3.88
C LEU A 72 -2.00 13.18 5.17
N ASP A 73 -0.71 13.28 5.47
CA ASP A 73 -0.19 13.94 6.66
C ASP A 73 1.22 14.44 6.38
N ILE A 74 1.36 15.76 6.17
CA ILE A 74 2.62 16.40 5.78
C ILE A 74 3.63 16.31 6.93
N ASP A 75 3.18 16.47 8.18
CA ASP A 75 4.05 16.43 9.36
C ASP A 75 4.54 15.00 9.65
N ALA A 76 3.70 14.01 9.38
CA ALA A 76 4.08 12.61 9.44
C ALA A 76 4.90 12.15 8.23
N GLY A 77 4.97 12.94 7.15
CA GLY A 77 5.65 12.59 5.90
C GLY A 77 4.92 11.52 5.09
N LEU A 78 3.58 11.51 5.15
CA LEU A 78 2.71 10.52 4.51
C LEU A 78 1.98 11.11 3.30
N SER A 79 2.08 10.42 2.17
CA SER A 79 1.26 10.67 0.98
C SER A 79 0.64 9.39 0.45
N LEU A 80 -0.43 9.54 -0.34
CA LEU A 80 -1.11 8.44 -1.01
C LEU A 80 -1.00 8.63 -2.52
N ALA A 81 -0.25 7.77 -3.19
CA ALA A 81 -0.31 7.64 -4.62
C ALA A 81 -1.43 6.68 -5.01
N VAL A 82 -2.32 7.16 -5.88
CA VAL A 82 -3.46 6.42 -6.39
C VAL A 82 -3.17 5.93 -7.79
N PHE A 83 -3.26 4.62 -7.96
CA PHE A 83 -3.17 3.93 -9.23
C PHE A 83 -4.52 3.31 -9.56
N ALA A 84 -4.74 2.92 -10.82
CA ALA A 84 -6.01 2.33 -11.21
C ALA A 84 -6.42 1.16 -10.32
N THR A 85 -5.52 0.24 -9.93
CA THR A 85 -5.91 -1.01 -9.25
C THR A 85 -5.40 -1.15 -7.81
N PHE A 86 -4.64 -0.17 -7.32
CA PHE A 86 -4.02 -0.21 -5.99
C PHE A 86 -3.69 1.19 -5.48
N PHE A 87 -3.35 1.28 -4.20
CA PHE A 87 -2.75 2.46 -3.60
C PHE A 87 -1.32 2.16 -3.18
N ALA A 88 -0.44 3.15 -3.28
CA ALA A 88 0.84 3.15 -2.62
C ALA A 88 0.85 4.27 -1.57
N VAL A 89 1.01 3.90 -0.31
CA VAL A 89 1.29 4.86 0.77
C VAL A 89 2.78 5.14 0.73
N GLU A 90 3.15 6.39 0.46
CA GLU A 90 4.53 6.85 0.55
C GLU A 90 4.79 7.33 1.97
N MET A 91 5.78 6.72 2.61
CA MET A 91 6.33 7.13 3.90
C MET A 91 7.63 7.87 3.67
N GLU A 92 7.87 8.96 4.41
CA GLU A 92 9.00 9.87 4.18
C GLU A 92 9.02 10.37 2.71
N ALA A 93 7.82 10.70 2.20
CA ALA A 93 7.59 11.04 0.80
C ALA A 93 8.51 12.17 0.30
N GLY A 94 9.09 12.00 -0.89
CA GLY A 94 9.99 12.98 -1.51
C GLY A 94 11.39 13.04 -0.89
N THR A 95 11.76 12.05 -0.09
CA THR A 95 13.12 11.90 0.46
C THR A 95 13.83 10.69 -0.13
N ASP A 96 15.16 10.64 0.02
CA ASP A 96 15.96 9.46 -0.32
C ASP A 96 15.77 8.30 0.68
N GLN A 97 14.94 8.52 1.71
CA GLN A 97 14.51 7.53 2.70
C GLN A 97 13.07 7.09 2.47
N ALA A 98 12.47 7.41 1.31
CA ALA A 98 11.12 7.00 0.98
C ALA A 98 10.95 5.48 1.10
N GLU A 99 9.77 5.07 1.54
CA GLU A 99 9.33 3.68 1.62
C GLU A 99 7.89 3.60 1.15
N PHE A 100 7.51 2.50 0.50
CA PHE A 100 6.18 2.35 -0.09
C PHE A 100 5.45 1.15 0.52
N LEU A 101 4.25 1.38 1.02
CA LEU A 101 3.32 0.32 1.42
C LEU A 101 2.23 0.18 0.36
N VAL A 102 2.13 -0.98 -0.27
CA VAL A 102 1.16 -1.23 -1.34
C VAL A 102 -0.11 -1.82 -0.76
N LEU A 103 -1.25 -1.16 -1.00
CA LEU A 103 -2.57 -1.60 -0.56
C LEU A 103 -3.42 -1.98 -1.77
N THR A 104 -4.06 -3.14 -1.71
CA THR A 104 -4.97 -3.61 -2.78
C THR A 104 -6.33 -3.98 -2.21
N PRO A 105 -7.43 -3.83 -2.96
CA PRO A 105 -8.71 -4.41 -2.57
C PRO A 105 -8.56 -5.94 -2.37
N LYS A 106 -9.01 -6.45 -1.22
CA LYS A 106 -9.07 -7.88 -0.88
C LYS A 106 -9.93 -8.58 -1.92
N ARG A 107 -9.39 -9.68 -2.47
CA ARG A 107 -10.13 -10.54 -3.38
C ARG A 107 -11.22 -11.25 -2.59
N SER A 108 -12.45 -11.24 -3.09
CA SER A 108 -13.42 -12.22 -2.62
C SER A 108 -13.00 -13.60 -3.13
N PRO A 109 -13.08 -14.67 -2.31
CA PRO A 109 -12.73 -16.03 -2.73
C PRO A 109 -13.54 -16.48 -3.96
N ASP A 110 -14.75 -15.97 -4.13
CA ASP A 110 -15.62 -16.25 -5.29
C ASP A 110 -15.13 -15.61 -6.61
N GLN A 111 -14.09 -14.77 -6.56
CA GLN A 111 -13.54 -14.05 -7.72
C GLN A 111 -12.19 -14.60 -8.19
N GLU A 112 -11.71 -15.73 -7.66
CA GLU A 112 -10.48 -16.36 -8.14
C GLU A 112 -10.68 -16.89 -9.58
N GLY A 113 -9.97 -16.27 -10.54
CA GLY A 113 -9.92 -16.72 -11.94
C GLY A 113 -10.85 -16.02 -12.93
N GLY A 114 -11.65 -15.03 -12.50
CA GLY A 114 -12.54 -14.29 -13.40
C GLY A 114 -11.82 -13.30 -14.33
N MET A 115 -12.25 -13.23 -15.59
CA MET A 115 -11.72 -12.30 -16.62
C MET A 115 -11.82 -10.81 -16.22
N TYR A 116 -12.69 -10.48 -15.25
CA TYR A 116 -13.02 -9.10 -14.86
C TYR A 116 -12.40 -8.63 -13.54
N VAL A 117 -11.52 -9.43 -12.92
CA VAL A 117 -10.99 -9.11 -11.58
C VAL A 117 -10.21 -7.80 -11.57
N GLY A 118 -9.42 -7.50 -12.61
CA GLY A 118 -8.71 -6.23 -12.75
C GLY A 118 -9.66 -5.04 -12.90
N LEU A 119 -10.75 -5.21 -13.65
CA LEU A 119 -11.77 -4.19 -13.86
C LEU A 119 -12.52 -3.84 -12.57
N MET A 120 -12.90 -4.85 -11.79
CA MET A 120 -13.57 -4.64 -10.50
C MET A 120 -12.67 -3.92 -9.49
N ARG A 121 -11.36 -4.22 -9.46
CA ARG A 121 -10.41 -3.46 -8.62
C ARG A 121 -10.24 -2.03 -9.09
N SER A 122 -10.25 -1.80 -10.41
CA SER A 122 -10.23 -0.45 -10.95
C SER A 122 -11.42 0.34 -10.47
N HIS A 123 -12.61 -0.24 -10.61
CA HIS A 123 -13.85 0.39 -10.20
C HIS A 123 -13.86 0.78 -8.72
N ASN A 124 -13.50 -0.14 -7.82
CA ASN A 124 -13.45 0.14 -6.37
C ASN A 124 -12.45 1.26 -6.03
N THR A 125 -11.30 1.27 -6.71
CA THR A 125 -10.28 2.30 -6.50
C THR A 125 -10.72 3.65 -7.05
N ASP A 126 -11.37 3.67 -8.22
CA ASP A 126 -11.91 4.88 -8.84
C ASP A 126 -13.00 5.51 -7.96
N GLU A 127 -13.92 4.71 -7.39
CA GLU A 127 -14.96 5.19 -6.46
C GLU A 127 -14.37 5.84 -5.21
N LEU A 128 -13.38 5.18 -4.58
CA LEU A 128 -12.74 5.74 -3.39
C LEU A 128 -11.90 6.98 -3.74
N CYS A 129 -11.22 6.97 -4.89
CA CYS A 129 -10.45 8.11 -5.39
C CYS A 129 -11.33 9.35 -5.59
N GLN A 130 -12.53 9.17 -6.15
CA GLN A 130 -13.49 10.25 -6.31
C GLN A 130 -13.90 10.83 -4.95
N ARG A 131 -14.28 9.97 -4.01
CA ARG A 131 -14.66 10.40 -2.64
C ARG A 131 -13.53 11.13 -1.91
N LEU A 132 -12.29 10.65 -2.02
CA LEU A 132 -11.11 11.29 -1.44
C LEU A 132 -10.83 12.68 -2.05
N THR A 133 -11.30 12.92 -3.27
CA THR A 133 -11.13 14.20 -3.97
C THR A 133 -12.22 15.19 -3.59
N ASP A 134 -13.45 14.71 -3.47
CA ASP A 134 -14.62 15.58 -3.30
C ASP A 134 -14.94 15.88 -1.84
N ASP A 135 -14.49 15.04 -0.91
CA ASP A 135 -14.82 15.13 0.51
C ASP A 135 -13.57 15.21 1.41
N PRO A 136 -13.25 16.40 1.95
CA PRO A 136 -12.15 16.57 2.89
C PRO A 136 -12.27 15.73 4.17
N ALA A 137 -13.49 15.39 4.60
CA ALA A 137 -13.69 14.53 5.77
C ALA A 137 -13.26 13.09 5.47
N VAL A 138 -13.52 12.60 4.26
CA VAL A 138 -13.05 11.28 3.80
C VAL A 138 -11.53 11.26 3.69
N LEU A 139 -10.91 12.33 3.19
CA LEU A 139 -9.44 12.45 3.16
C LEU A 139 -8.84 12.42 4.57
N LYS A 140 -9.43 13.14 5.53
CA LYS A 140 -9.01 13.13 6.93
C LYS A 140 -9.15 11.74 7.57
N GLN A 141 -10.24 11.03 7.27
CA GLN A 141 -10.44 9.66 7.74
C GLN A 141 -9.41 8.69 7.13
N MET A 142 -9.12 8.82 5.83
CA MET A 142 -8.06 8.05 5.18
C MET A 142 -6.70 8.28 5.83
N ALA A 143 -6.34 9.53 6.12
CA ALA A 143 -5.11 9.84 6.83
C ALA A 143 -5.06 9.15 8.21
N ALA A 144 -6.16 9.18 8.97
CA ALA A 144 -6.23 8.50 10.27
C ALA A 144 -6.08 6.98 10.16
N GLU A 145 -6.77 6.33 9.21
CA GLU A 145 -6.69 4.89 9.00
C GLU A 145 -5.28 4.45 8.54
N VAL A 146 -4.64 5.22 7.65
CA VAL A 146 -3.27 4.95 7.20
C VAL A 146 -2.26 5.17 8.32
N SER A 147 -2.39 6.24 9.11
CA SER A 147 -1.51 6.47 10.27
C SER A 147 -1.62 5.33 11.28
N ALA A 148 -2.83 4.88 11.60
CA ALA A 148 -3.03 3.73 12.50
C ALA A 148 -2.39 2.45 11.95
N LEU A 149 -2.49 2.19 10.63
CA LEU A 149 -1.82 1.07 9.99
C LEU A 149 -0.29 1.15 10.11
N VAL A 150 0.29 2.32 9.80
CA VAL A 150 1.73 2.53 9.86
C VAL A 150 2.24 2.39 11.30
N GLU A 151 1.53 2.93 12.27
CA GLU A 151 1.85 2.76 13.70
C GLU A 151 1.79 1.29 14.12
N TRP A 152 0.73 0.58 13.73
CA TRP A 152 0.60 -0.85 14.01
C TRP A 152 1.76 -1.66 13.41
N LEU A 153 2.20 -1.33 12.19
CA LEU A 153 3.34 -1.98 11.53
C LEU A 153 4.69 -1.66 12.20
N ARG A 154 4.79 -0.57 12.97
CA ARG A 154 6.00 -0.21 13.74
C ARG A 154 6.08 -0.89 15.11
N MET A 155 4.97 -1.40 15.63
CA MET A 155 4.94 -2.07 16.93
C MET A 155 5.71 -3.41 16.89
N PRO A 156 6.59 -3.69 17.87
CA PRO A 156 7.35 -4.94 17.90
C PRO A 156 6.43 -6.17 17.98
N VAL A 157 6.85 -7.26 17.32
CA VAL A 157 6.24 -8.59 17.48
C VAL A 157 7.06 -9.36 18.50
N ALA A 158 6.40 -10.09 19.40
CA ALA A 158 7.06 -11.13 20.18
C ALA A 158 7.49 -12.28 19.23
N ASP A 159 8.80 -12.44 19.04
CA ASP A 159 9.51 -13.56 18.40
C ASP A 159 8.80 -14.29 17.23
N GLN A 160 9.09 -13.90 15.98
CA GLN A 160 8.93 -14.78 14.82
C GLN A 160 10.00 -14.53 13.74
N PRO A 161 10.50 -15.59 13.07
CA PRO A 161 11.48 -15.49 12.00
C PRO A 161 10.85 -15.08 10.66
N SER A 162 11.59 -14.25 9.91
CA SER A 162 11.20 -13.66 8.63
C SER A 162 11.66 -14.46 7.41
N VAL A 163 10.76 -14.79 6.48
CA VAL A 163 11.08 -15.20 5.10
C VAL A 163 9.92 -14.87 4.16
N SER A 164 10.13 -14.06 3.11
CA SER A 164 9.87 -14.42 1.69
C SER A 164 9.89 -13.23 0.72
N GLU A 165 10.19 -13.51 -0.56
CA GLU A 165 10.18 -12.61 -1.72
C GLU A 165 8.88 -11.80 -1.91
N SER A 166 9.01 -10.59 -2.48
CA SER A 166 7.95 -9.60 -2.66
C SER A 166 6.85 -10.08 -3.63
N TRP A 167 5.59 -9.74 -3.34
CA TRP A 167 4.46 -10.11 -4.19
C TRP A 167 4.51 -9.42 -5.56
N PHE A 168 5.06 -8.20 -5.59
CA PHE A 168 5.26 -7.39 -6.78
C PHE A 168 6.06 -8.16 -7.83
N GLU A 169 7.18 -8.77 -7.44
CA GLU A 169 7.99 -9.59 -8.34
C GLU A 169 7.24 -10.82 -8.90
N ARG A 170 6.28 -11.36 -8.14
CA ARG A 170 5.49 -12.54 -8.54
C ARG A 170 4.40 -12.21 -9.55
N LEU A 171 3.84 -11.00 -9.54
CA LEU A 171 2.82 -10.60 -10.51
C LEU A 171 3.33 -10.58 -11.96
N PHE A 172 4.61 -10.24 -12.16
CA PHE A 172 5.15 -9.94 -13.48
C PHE A 172 6.12 -11.01 -14.01
N LYS A 173 6.62 -11.92 -13.17
CA LYS A 173 7.35 -13.12 -13.64
C LYS A 173 6.45 -14.18 -14.31
N GLY A 174 5.12 -14.07 -14.15
CA GLY A 174 4.15 -15.02 -14.71
C GLY A 174 3.79 -14.86 -16.19
N GLN A 175 4.47 -13.98 -16.95
CA GLN A 175 4.20 -13.78 -18.39
C GLN A 175 5.27 -14.34 -19.33
N SER A 176 6.23 -15.11 -18.80
CA SER A 176 7.26 -15.79 -19.61
C SER A 176 7.08 -17.30 -19.53
N SER A 177 6.10 -17.85 -20.24
CA SER A 177 6.02 -19.28 -20.58
C SER A 177 5.32 -19.45 -21.91
#